data_AF-A0A1V5T5R8-F1
#
_entry.id   AF-A0A1V5T5R8-F1
#
_cell.length_a   1.000
_cell.length_b   1.000
_cell.length_c   1.000
_cell.angle_alpha   90.00
_cell.angle_beta   90.00
_cell.angle_gamma   90.00
#
_symmetry.space_group_name_H-M   'P 1'
#
loop_
_entity.id
_entity.type
_entity.pdbx_description
1 polymer ?
#
loop_
_entity_poly.entity_id
_entity_poly.type
_entity_poly.pdbx_seq_one_letter_code
_entity_poly.pdbx_strand_id
1 'polypeptide(L)'
;MKCEKAFDRYLSLDKNQAVPLRVSLHLLCCPVCRTAVRTLTRAERALARPLAPLQARTFAPLLTSPLASANAQAASGGNSAEIIDRSVRLAFERIQAAGFAYPPVEAVARRVSMSRWLLVGVLMAAGFVVIPFSMIGEWTRSVYGLAFSLPFYLVSGLAVTVYSGLFIGSNIDFFVKKFGFR
;
A
#
# COMPACT_ATOMS: atom_id res chain seq x y z
N MET A 1 -12.65 0.22 -10.18
CA MET A 1 -11.58 -0.79 -10.22
C MET A 1 -10.96 -0.93 -8.83
N LYS A 2 -10.30 -2.06 -8.53
CA LYS A 2 -9.58 -2.23 -7.27
C LYS A 2 -8.36 -1.30 -7.24
N CYS A 3 -8.07 -0.72 -6.07
CA CYS A 3 -6.94 0.21 -5.88
C CYS A 3 -5.60 -0.41 -6.28
N GLU A 4 -5.42 -1.70 -5.98
CA GLU A 4 -4.21 -2.47 -6.29
C GLU A 4 -3.96 -2.54 -7.80
N LYS A 5 -4.96 -3.01 -8.57
CA LYS A 5 -4.89 -3.03 -10.04
C LYS A 5 -4.71 -1.63 -10.66
N ALA A 6 -5.28 -0.60 -10.05
CA ALA A 6 -5.11 0.78 -10.50
C ALA A 6 -3.68 1.27 -10.28
N PHE A 7 -3.12 0.95 -9.12
CA PHE A 7 -1.81 1.40 -8.69
C PHE A 7 -0.69 0.61 -9.38
N ASP A 8 -0.82 -0.71 -9.53
CA ASP A 8 0.09 -1.54 -10.32
C ASP A 8 0.12 -1.08 -11.78
N ARG A 9 -1.05 -0.76 -12.34
CA ARG A 9 -1.10 -0.21 -13.70
C ARG A 9 -0.41 1.14 -13.78
N TYR A 10 -0.56 1.99 -12.77
CA TYR A 10 0.14 3.26 -12.67
C TYR A 10 1.66 3.09 -12.55
N LEU A 11 2.13 2.16 -11.72
CA LEU A 11 3.56 1.85 -11.55
C LEU A 11 4.17 1.16 -12.77
N SER A 12 3.37 0.42 -13.55
CA SER A 12 3.82 -0.18 -14.81
C SER A 12 4.05 0.84 -15.93
N LEU A 13 3.62 2.08 -15.76
CA LEU A 13 3.86 3.17 -16.71
C LEU A 13 5.20 3.83 -16.37
N ASP A 14 6.09 3.90 -17.36
CA ASP A 14 7.37 4.58 -17.21
C ASP A 14 7.20 6.12 -17.18
N LYS A 15 8.20 6.84 -16.68
CA LYS A 15 8.14 8.31 -16.61
C LYS A 15 7.85 8.90 -17.99
N ASN A 16 6.84 9.78 -18.06
CA ASN A 16 6.31 10.46 -19.26
C ASN A 16 5.38 9.64 -20.17
N GLN A 17 4.95 8.43 -19.79
CA GLN A 17 3.86 7.76 -20.50
C GLN A 17 2.48 8.33 -20.14
N ALA A 18 1.60 8.43 -21.13
CA ALA A 18 0.24 8.94 -20.94
C ALA A 18 -0.57 8.00 -20.04
N VAL A 19 -1.07 8.53 -18.92
CA VAL A 19 -1.87 7.74 -17.98
C VAL A 19 -3.25 7.47 -18.61
N PRO A 20 -3.65 6.19 -18.75
CA PRO A 20 -4.95 5.87 -19.32
C PRO A 20 -6.07 6.47 -18.46
N LEU A 21 -7.07 7.06 -19.11
CA LEU A 21 -8.15 7.85 -18.47
C LEU A 21 -8.82 7.13 -17.30
N ARG A 22 -8.95 5.81 -17.39
CA ARG A 22 -9.55 4.96 -16.36
C ARG A 22 -8.76 5.00 -15.04
N VAL A 23 -7.43 5.04 -15.10
CA VAL A 23 -6.51 5.14 -13.96
C VAL A 23 -6.47 6.56 -13.40
N SER A 24 -6.46 7.55 -14.29
CA SER A 24 -6.50 8.97 -13.90
C SER A 24 -7.76 9.32 -13.10
N LEU A 25 -8.94 8.85 -13.54
CA LEU A 25 -10.20 9.05 -12.82
C LEU A 25 -10.18 8.43 -11.41
N HIS A 26 -9.63 7.23 -11.28
CA HIS A 26 -9.52 6.57 -9.98
C HIS A 26 -8.54 7.27 -9.05
N LEU A 27 -7.41 7.78 -9.58
CA LEU A 27 -6.45 8.59 -8.83
C LEU A 27 -7.06 9.91 -8.32
N LEU A 28 -7.99 10.51 -9.08
CA LEU A 28 -8.71 11.71 -8.64
C LEU A 28 -9.72 11.40 -7.53
N CYS A 29 -10.51 10.33 -7.67
CA CYS A 29 -11.62 10.01 -6.77
C CYS A 29 -11.20 9.21 -5.53
N CYS A 30 -10.14 8.42 -5.59
CA CYS A 30 -9.69 7.58 -4.48
C CYS A 30 -8.64 8.32 -3.62
N PRO A 31 -8.93 8.64 -2.35
CA PRO A 31 -8.01 9.39 -1.49
C PRO A 31 -6.71 8.61 -1.17
N VAL A 32 -6.78 7.28 -1.15
CA VAL A 32 -5.62 6.40 -0.91
C VAL A 32 -4.64 6.50 -2.09
N CYS A 33 -5.11 6.23 -3.30
CA CYS A 33 -4.28 6.30 -4.52
C CYS A 33 -3.75 7.72 -4.75
N ARG A 34 -4.56 8.75 -4.48
CA ARG A 34 -4.14 10.15 -4.57
C ARG A 34 -3.00 10.48 -3.62
N THR A 35 -3.06 9.98 -2.38
CA THR A 35 -2.03 10.23 -1.37
C THR A 35 -0.74 9.50 -1.72
N ALA A 36 -0.83 8.24 -2.15
CA ALA A 36 0.32 7.43 -2.56
C ALA A 36 1.10 8.05 -3.74
N VAL A 37 0.40 8.54 -4.77
CA VAL A 37 1.07 9.22 -5.90
C VAL A 37 1.72 10.53 -5.45
N ARG A 38 1.06 11.31 -4.60
CA ARG A 38 1.64 12.56 -4.05
C ARG A 38 2.91 12.30 -3.24
N THR A 39 2.95 11.23 -2.45
CA THR A 39 4.14 10.87 -1.68
C THR A 39 5.28 10.44 -2.60
N LEU A 40 5.01 9.65 -3.65
CA LEU A 40 6.01 9.26 -4.65
C LEU A 40 6.57 10.48 -5.39
N THR A 41 5.72 11.37 -5.87
CA THR A 41 6.17 12.59 -6.56
C THR A 41 7.00 13.51 -5.65
N ARG A 42 6.68 13.58 -4.35
CA ARG A 42 7.47 14.35 -3.38
C ARG A 42 8.84 13.73 -3.16
N ALA A 43 8.90 12.41 -2.98
CA ALA A 43 10.16 11.68 -2.84
C ALA A 43 11.03 11.84 -4.10
N GLU A 44 10.42 11.68 -5.28
CA GLU A 44 11.10 11.88 -6.56
C GLU A 44 11.64 13.30 -6.68
N ARG A 45 10.86 14.34 -6.37
CA ARG A 45 11.34 15.74 -6.39
C ARG A 45 12.47 15.99 -5.40
N ALA A 46 12.45 15.32 -4.24
CA ALA A 46 13.52 15.43 -3.27
C ALA A 46 14.82 14.79 -3.79
N LEU A 47 14.72 13.67 -4.50
CA LEU A 47 15.85 12.95 -5.13
C LEU A 47 16.33 13.59 -6.44
N ALA A 48 15.41 14.19 -7.21
CA ALA A 48 15.68 14.84 -8.50
C ALA A 48 16.22 16.26 -8.35
N ARG A 49 16.22 16.83 -7.14
CA ARG A 49 17.05 18.02 -6.87
C ARG A 49 18.48 17.66 -7.28
N PRO A 50 19.15 18.52 -8.06
CA PRO A 50 20.48 18.21 -8.57
C PRO A 50 21.34 17.80 -7.38
N LEU A 51 21.88 16.58 -7.46
CA LEU A 51 22.83 16.05 -6.47
C LEU A 51 24.13 16.86 -6.47
N ALA A 52 24.33 17.76 -7.44
CA ALA A 52 25.55 18.54 -7.64
C ALA A 52 26.07 19.30 -6.40
N PRO A 53 25.26 20.06 -5.61
CA PRO A 53 25.77 20.77 -4.44
C PRO A 53 25.94 19.85 -3.23
N LEU A 54 25.32 18.66 -3.19
CA LEU A 54 25.49 17.69 -2.10
C LEU A 54 26.63 16.70 -2.38
N GLN A 55 26.87 16.27 -3.62
CA GLN A 55 28.02 15.45 -3.99
C GLN A 55 29.33 16.22 -3.81
N ALA A 56 29.40 17.51 -4.21
CA ALA A 56 30.61 18.31 -4.03
C ALA A 56 30.98 18.50 -2.55
N ARG A 57 30.00 18.70 -1.67
CA ARG A 57 30.24 18.93 -0.23
C ARG A 57 30.47 17.65 0.58
N THR A 58 29.91 16.51 0.13
CA THR A 58 29.90 15.26 0.91
C THR A 58 30.90 14.22 0.39
N PHE A 59 31.23 14.22 -0.91
CA PHE A 59 32.13 13.21 -1.52
C PHE A 59 33.54 13.72 -1.84
N ALA A 60 33.79 15.03 -1.84
CA ALA A 60 35.14 15.57 -2.01
C ALA A 60 36.17 15.02 -1.00
N PRO A 61 35.86 14.82 0.29
CA PRO A 61 36.82 14.20 1.22
C PRO A 61 36.88 12.66 1.10
N LEU A 62 35.95 12.01 0.39
CA LEU A 62 35.94 10.55 0.20
C LEU A 62 36.85 10.11 -0.94
N LEU A 63 36.95 10.90 -2.02
CA LEU A 63 37.82 10.62 -3.17
C LEU A 63 39.31 10.86 -2.86
N THR A 64 39.63 11.71 -1.90
CA THR A 64 41.00 11.98 -1.44
C THR A 64 41.40 11.13 -0.22
N SER A 65 40.49 10.30 0.30
CA SER A 65 40.80 9.42 1.43
C SER A 65 41.64 8.21 1.00
N PRO A 66 42.62 7.76 1.81
CA PRO A 66 43.58 6.70 1.46
C PRO A 66 42.96 5.30 1.23
N LEU A 67 41.63 5.17 1.36
CA LEU A 67 40.89 3.93 1.09
C LEU A 67 40.49 3.76 -0.37
N ALA A 68 40.47 4.82 -1.19
CA ALA A 68 40.25 4.69 -2.63
C ALA A 68 41.39 3.90 -3.30
N SER A 69 42.63 4.09 -2.83
CA SER A 69 43.80 3.30 -3.26
C SER A 69 43.81 1.89 -2.68
N ALA A 70 43.26 1.67 -1.47
CA ALA A 70 43.20 0.35 -0.84
C ALA A 70 42.16 -0.57 -1.52
N ASN A 71 41.05 -0.02 -2.01
CA ASN A 71 39.99 -0.80 -2.67
C ASN A 71 40.39 -1.33 -4.06
N ALA A 72 41.41 -0.73 -4.70
CA ALA A 72 42.02 -1.28 -5.93
C ALA A 72 42.83 -2.57 -5.66
N GLN A 73 43.31 -2.77 -4.43
CA GLN A 73 44.17 -3.90 -4.06
C GLN A 73 43.40 -5.11 -3.49
N ALA A 74 42.12 -4.95 -3.13
CA ALA A 74 41.31 -5.99 -2.48
C ALA A 74 40.54 -6.92 -3.43
N ALA A 75 40.68 -6.76 -4.76
CA ALA A 75 39.92 -7.48 -5.78
C ALA A 75 40.40 -8.93 -6.06
N SER A 76 41.25 -9.53 -5.22
CA SER A 76 41.96 -10.78 -5.53
C SER A 76 41.71 -11.96 -4.58
N GLY A 77 40.51 -12.16 -4.04
CA GLY A 77 40.23 -13.45 -3.34
C GLY A 77 38.94 -13.68 -2.55
N GLY A 78 37.91 -12.83 -2.61
CA GLY A 78 36.67 -13.04 -1.84
C GLY A 78 35.50 -13.53 -2.70
N ASN A 79 34.62 -14.40 -2.15
CA ASN A 79 33.35 -14.75 -2.79
C ASN A 79 32.49 -13.48 -2.99
N SER A 80 31.92 -13.30 -4.19
CA SER A 80 31.14 -12.11 -4.56
C SER A 80 30.03 -11.77 -3.56
N ALA A 81 29.41 -12.76 -2.94
CA ALA A 81 28.37 -12.55 -1.92
C ALA A 81 28.90 -11.86 -0.65
N GLU A 82 30.10 -12.23 -0.21
CA GLU A 82 30.76 -11.66 0.97
C GLU A 82 31.29 -10.24 0.69
N ILE A 83 31.77 -10.01 -0.53
CA ILE A 83 32.20 -8.68 -1.00
C ILE A 83 30.99 -7.73 -1.06
N ILE A 84 29.84 -8.20 -1.55
CA ILE A 84 28.62 -7.41 -1.63
C ILE A 84 28.13 -7.08 -0.21
N ASP A 85 28.00 -8.05 0.69
CA ASP A 85 27.55 -7.81 2.07
C ASP A 85 28.45 -6.80 2.80
N ARG A 86 29.77 -6.94 2.66
CA ARG A 86 30.74 -6.02 3.26
C ARG A 86 30.64 -4.61 2.70
N SER A 87 30.47 -4.46 1.39
CA SER A 87 30.34 -3.15 0.74
C SER A 87 29.04 -2.44 1.13
N VAL A 88 27.94 -3.19 1.26
CA VAL A 88 26.63 -2.68 1.69
C VAL A 88 26.69 -2.24 3.14
N ARG A 89 27.29 -3.05 4.03
CA ARG A 89 27.39 -2.73 5.46
C ARG A 89 28.23 -1.47 5.70
N LEU A 90 29.36 -1.34 5.01
CA LEU A 90 30.22 -0.15 5.07
C LEU A 90 29.54 1.09 4.48
N ALA A 91 28.73 0.95 3.43
CA ALA A 91 27.94 2.04 2.90
C ALA A 91 26.87 2.50 3.91
N PHE A 92 26.21 1.56 4.60
CA PHE A 92 25.18 1.85 5.60
C PHE A 92 25.74 2.58 6.83
N GLU A 93 26.87 2.11 7.37
CA GLU A 93 27.59 2.75 8.48
C GLU A 93 28.01 4.19 8.12
N ARG A 94 28.46 4.43 6.89
CA ARG A 94 28.83 5.78 6.40
C ARG A 94 27.64 6.71 6.25
N ILE A 95 26.50 6.20 5.78
CA ILE A 95 25.26 7.00 5.67
C ILE A 95 24.76 7.41 7.06
N GLN A 96 24.83 6.49 8.05
CA GLN A 96 24.48 6.79 9.43
C GLN A 96 25.46 7.80 10.07
N ALA A 97 26.76 7.63 9.86
CA ALA A 97 27.78 8.55 10.37
C ALA A 97 27.72 9.95 9.75
N ALA A 98 27.25 10.07 8.50
CA ALA A 98 27.04 11.35 7.82
C ALA A 98 25.83 12.15 8.35
N GLY A 99 25.13 11.67 9.38
CA GLY A 99 24.02 12.39 10.02
C GLY A 99 22.75 12.44 9.19
N PHE A 100 22.71 11.73 8.05
CA PHE A 100 21.47 11.46 7.31
C PHE A 100 20.71 10.35 8.05
N ALA A 101 20.12 10.71 9.20
CA ALA A 101 19.11 9.88 9.83
C ALA A 101 17.98 9.71 8.81
N TYR A 102 17.97 8.58 8.12
CA TYR A 102 16.78 8.16 7.40
C TYR A 102 15.66 8.16 8.45
N PRO A 103 14.59 8.97 8.30
CA PRO A 103 13.49 8.88 9.23
C PRO A 103 13.09 7.40 9.21
N PRO A 104 13.00 6.73 10.37
CA PRO A 104 12.58 5.33 10.40
C PRO A 104 11.31 5.25 9.56
N VAL A 105 11.29 4.36 8.56
CA VAL A 105 10.05 4.10 7.83
C VAL A 105 9.15 3.46 8.86
N GLU A 106 8.38 4.30 9.54
CA GLU A 106 7.20 3.87 10.25
C GLU A 106 6.33 3.25 9.15
N ALA A 107 6.42 1.93 9.01
CA ALA A 107 5.44 1.18 8.25
C ALA A 107 4.12 1.65 8.83
N VAL A 108 3.36 2.42 8.05
CA VAL A 108 2.07 2.97 8.45
C VAL A 108 1.16 1.77 8.64
N ALA A 109 1.28 1.13 9.79
CA ALA A 109 0.44 0.06 10.27
C ALA A 109 -0.85 0.75 10.69
N ARG A 110 -1.58 1.28 9.70
CA ARG A 110 -2.95 1.72 9.90
C ARG A 110 -3.77 0.45 10.06
N ARG A 111 -3.71 -0.12 11.27
CA ARG A 111 -4.54 -1.23 11.70
C ARG A 111 -5.95 -0.69 11.78
N VAL A 112 -6.76 -0.96 10.76
CA VAL A 112 -8.19 -0.67 10.82
C VAL A 112 -8.72 -1.51 11.98
N SER A 113 -9.33 -0.86 12.97
CA SER A 113 -9.76 -1.56 14.19
C SER A 113 -10.81 -2.62 13.85
N MET A 114 -10.44 -3.89 13.99
CA MET A 114 -11.25 -5.09 13.69
C MET A 114 -12.69 -4.98 14.17
N SER A 115 -12.87 -4.53 15.42
CA SER A 115 -14.18 -4.44 16.07
C SER A 115 -15.12 -3.45 15.39
N ARG A 116 -14.59 -2.36 14.81
CA ARG A 116 -15.40 -1.39 14.05
C ARG A 116 -15.87 -1.97 12.72
N TRP A 117 -15.04 -2.79 12.08
CA TRP A 117 -15.42 -3.50 10.86
C TRP A 117 -16.49 -4.55 11.16
N LEU A 118 -16.28 -5.38 12.19
CA LEU A 118 -17.27 -6.38 12.60
C LEU A 118 -18.61 -5.73 12.98
N LEU A 119 -18.59 -4.62 13.72
CA LEU A 119 -19.79 -3.87 14.10
C LEU A 119 -20.57 -3.39 12.87
N VAL A 120 -19.87 -2.84 11.87
CA VAL A 120 -20.51 -2.39 10.61
C VAL A 120 -21.13 -3.58 9.87
N GLY A 121 -20.45 -4.72 9.83
CA GLY A 121 -20.97 -5.94 9.21
C GLY A 121 -22.22 -6.46 9.89
N VAL A 122 -22.21 -6.52 11.22
CA VAL A 122 -23.36 -6.95 12.03
C VAL A 122 -24.53 -5.98 11.86
N LEU A 123 -24.27 -4.66 11.90
CA LEU A 123 -25.30 -3.65 11.69
C LEU A 123 -25.91 -3.76 10.28
N MET A 124 -25.08 -4.00 9.26
CA MET A 124 -25.54 -4.19 7.89
C MET A 124 -26.42 -5.45 7.75
N ALA A 125 -25.99 -6.58 8.31
CA ALA A 125 -26.75 -7.82 8.29
C ALA A 125 -28.08 -7.69 9.05
N ALA A 126 -28.05 -7.09 10.24
CA ALA A 126 -29.24 -6.82 11.02
C ALA A 126 -30.22 -5.91 10.27
N GLY A 127 -29.73 -4.86 9.61
CA GLY A 127 -30.55 -4.01 8.76
C GLY A 127 -31.29 -4.80 7.68
N PHE A 128 -30.59 -5.65 6.91
CA PHE A 128 -31.23 -6.46 5.87
C PHE A 128 -32.24 -7.47 6.39
N VAL A 129 -32.05 -7.98 7.61
CA VAL A 129 -33.02 -8.88 8.25
C VAL A 129 -34.23 -8.12 8.77
N VAL A 130 -34.06 -6.94 9.34
CA VAL A 130 -35.15 -6.17 9.98
C VAL A 130 -35.98 -5.37 8.95
N ILE A 131 -35.35 -4.81 7.92
CA ILE A 131 -36.01 -4.02 6.86
C ILE A 131 -37.24 -4.73 6.24
N PRO A 132 -37.19 -6.03 5.84
CA PRO A 132 -38.35 -6.71 5.27
C PRO A 132 -39.53 -6.86 6.23
N PHE A 133 -39.33 -6.78 7.55
CA PHE A 133 -40.39 -6.83 8.56
C PHE A 133 -40.80 -5.43 9.05
N SER A 134 -40.17 -4.37 8.53
CA SER A 134 -40.55 -3.01 8.85
C SER A 134 -41.79 -2.59 8.05
N MET A 135 -42.46 -1.51 8.51
CA MET A 135 -43.58 -0.87 7.81
C MET A 135 -43.27 -0.60 6.32
N ILE A 136 -42.02 -0.26 6.00
CA ILE A 136 -41.54 -0.05 4.62
C ILE A 136 -41.56 -1.36 3.81
N GLY A 137 -41.19 -2.48 4.43
CA GLY A 137 -41.11 -3.78 3.79
C GLY A 137 -42.49 -4.37 3.51
N GLU A 138 -43.42 -4.21 4.46
CA GLU A 138 -44.81 -4.65 4.30
C GLU A 138 -45.54 -3.89 3.19
N TRP A 139 -45.43 -2.56 3.18
CA TRP A 139 -46.00 -1.72 2.12
C TRP A 139 -45.42 -2.07 0.74
N THR A 140 -44.10 -2.27 0.66
CA THR A 140 -43.46 -2.62 -0.62
C THR A 140 -43.90 -4.00 -1.11
N ARG A 141 -44.09 -4.97 -0.21
CA ARG A 141 -44.66 -6.28 -0.56
C ARG A 141 -46.13 -6.20 -0.97
N SER A 142 -46.94 -5.32 -0.38
CA SER A 142 -48.35 -5.20 -0.76
C SER A 142 -48.53 -4.63 -2.17
N VAL A 143 -47.60 -3.81 -2.66
CA VAL A 143 -47.65 -3.21 -4.01
C VAL A 143 -47.01 -4.12 -5.07
N TYR A 144 -45.84 -4.70 -4.77
CA TYR A 144 -45.02 -5.40 -5.78
C TYR A 144 -44.93 -6.92 -5.58
N GLY A 145 -45.35 -7.44 -4.44
CA GLY A 145 -45.36 -8.87 -4.13
C GLY A 145 -44.00 -9.55 -4.31
N LEU A 146 -44.01 -10.70 -5.00
CA LEU A 146 -42.82 -11.53 -5.22
C LEU A 146 -41.79 -10.86 -6.13
N ALA A 147 -42.22 -9.99 -7.04
CA ALA A 147 -41.36 -9.31 -8.02
C ALA A 147 -40.34 -8.37 -7.35
N PHE A 148 -40.62 -7.87 -6.16
CA PHE A 148 -39.68 -7.06 -5.37
C PHE A 148 -38.84 -7.90 -4.42
N SER A 149 -39.44 -8.93 -3.79
CA SER A 149 -38.76 -9.72 -2.76
C SER A 149 -37.54 -10.48 -3.30
N LEU A 150 -37.68 -11.12 -4.47
CA LEU A 150 -36.59 -11.88 -5.10
C LEU A 150 -35.33 -11.05 -5.41
N PRO A 151 -35.41 -9.93 -6.16
CA PRO A 151 -34.23 -9.11 -6.44
C PRO A 151 -33.66 -8.45 -5.18
N PHE A 152 -34.50 -8.07 -4.21
CA PHE A 152 -34.04 -7.52 -2.94
C PHE A 152 -33.16 -8.50 -2.15
N TYR A 153 -33.59 -9.77 -2.03
CA TYR A 153 -32.79 -10.80 -1.37
C TYR A 153 -31.53 -11.17 -2.14
N LEU A 154 -31.58 -11.17 -3.48
CA LEU A 154 -30.41 -11.40 -4.33
C LEU A 154 -29.34 -10.31 -4.15
N VAL A 155 -29.75 -9.04 -4.18
CA VAL A 155 -28.83 -7.89 -4.05
C VAL A 155 -28.24 -7.82 -2.65
N SER A 156 -29.05 -8.04 -1.61
CA SER A 156 -28.56 -8.05 -0.23
C SER A 156 -27.60 -9.21 0.03
N GLY A 157 -27.90 -10.42 -0.46
CA GLY A 157 -26.99 -11.57 -0.37
C GLY A 157 -25.65 -11.32 -1.08
N LEU A 158 -25.68 -10.72 -2.27
CA LEU A 158 -24.47 -10.31 -3.00
C LEU A 158 -23.66 -9.28 -2.19
N ALA A 159 -24.32 -8.25 -1.67
CA ALA A 159 -23.68 -7.20 -0.88
C ALA A 159 -23.02 -7.77 0.40
N VAL A 160 -23.71 -8.64 1.12
CA VAL A 160 -23.19 -9.34 2.31
C VAL A 160 -21.99 -10.21 1.95
N THR A 161 -22.03 -10.92 0.82
CA THR A 161 -20.93 -11.78 0.37
C THR A 161 -19.68 -10.95 0.03
N VAL A 162 -19.86 -9.87 -0.74
CA VAL A 162 -18.76 -8.95 -1.09
C VAL A 162 -18.17 -8.31 0.16
N TYR A 163 -19.02 -7.88 1.10
CA TYR A 163 -18.60 -7.30 2.36
C TYR A 163 -17.79 -8.30 3.20
N SER A 164 -18.28 -9.53 3.32
CA SER A 164 -17.60 -10.62 4.06
C SER A 164 -16.25 -10.95 3.43
N GLY A 165 -16.15 -10.99 2.10
CA GLY A 165 -14.87 -11.19 1.40
C GLY A 165 -13.87 -10.06 1.66
N LEU A 166 -14.32 -8.80 1.65
CA LEU A 166 -13.48 -7.65 1.98
C LEU A 166 -13.06 -7.64 3.45
N PHE A 167 -13.92 -8.08 4.37
CA PHE A 167 -13.60 -8.26 5.77
C PHE A 167 -12.46 -9.27 5.93
N ILE A 168 -12.59 -10.45 5.34
CA ILE A 168 -11.59 -11.51 5.45
C ILE A 168 -10.27 -11.06 4.82
N GLY A 169 -10.31 -10.50 3.62
CA GLY A 169 -9.11 -10.06 2.89
C GLY A 169 -8.35 -8.94 3.62
N SER A 170 -9.06 -7.96 4.18
CA SER A 170 -8.43 -6.84 4.91
C SER A 170 -7.82 -7.28 6.25
N ASN A 171 -8.22 -8.44 6.77
CA ASN A 171 -7.87 -8.95 8.08
C ASN A 171 -7.07 -10.26 8.03
N ILE A 172 -6.68 -10.73 6.84
CA ILE A 172 -6.04 -12.03 6.61
C ILE A 172 -4.73 -12.21 7.40
N ASP A 173 -3.96 -11.13 7.56
CA ASP A 173 -2.71 -11.09 8.32
C ASP A 173 -2.88 -11.57 9.77
N PHE A 174 -4.04 -11.29 10.37
CA PHE A 174 -4.39 -11.76 11.71
C PHE A 174 -4.76 -13.24 11.71
N PHE A 175 -5.52 -13.70 10.72
CA PHE A 175 -5.91 -15.11 10.61
C PHE A 175 -4.69 -16.00 10.36
N VAL A 176 -3.75 -15.57 9.52
CA VAL A 176 -2.50 -16.29 9.27
C VAL A 176 -1.63 -16.33 10.52
N LYS A 177 -1.49 -15.23 11.27
CA LYS A 177 -0.68 -15.25 12.52
C LYS A 177 -1.32 -16.03 13.66
N LYS A 178 -2.65 -16.17 13.67
CA LYS A 178 -3.39 -16.86 14.74
C LYS A 178 -3.66 -18.33 14.45
N PHE A 179 -3.85 -18.70 13.18
CA PHE A 179 -4.21 -20.06 12.74
C PHE A 179 -3.19 -20.68 11.78
N GLY A 180 -2.24 -19.89 11.25
CA GLY A 180 -1.14 -20.40 10.45
C GLY A 180 -0.10 -21.06 11.34
N PHE A 181 -0.25 -22.37 11.49
CA PHE A 181 0.75 -23.35 11.88
C PHE A 181 1.58 -23.05 13.13
N ARG A 182 1.21 -23.75 14.20
CA ARG A 182 2.18 -24.37 15.09
C ARG A 182 2.81 -25.57 14.38
#